data_AF-A0A7Y2C4V9-F1
#
_entry.id   AF-A0A7Y2C4V9-F1
#
_cell.length_a   1.000
_cell.length_b   1.000
_cell.length_c   1.000
_cell.angle_alpha   90.00
_cell.angle_beta   90.00
_cell.angle_gamma   90.00
#
_symmetry.space_group_name_H-M   'P 1'
#
loop_
_entity.id
_entity.type
_entity.pdbx_description
1 polymer ?
#
loop_
_entity_poly.entity_id
_entity_poly.type
_entity_poly.pdbx_seq_one_letter_code
_entity_poly.pdbx_strand_id
1 'polypeptide(L)'
;MNKLICVVLAVLPGFFSFGQSQHWEDIPESVISSEVMTQRTLVPQKARSLVFDYDGLKRSLSEAPMEVPGKSIDQGVLLKLPYPDGEGIEFLMVESPNMMEEISARYPGIKSYRGININNSSSSVRLVISQLGIHGVINSKKGTIYLDPYAMGNLEYVQSYFVRDHKPENHEGLSLGCGTTGKSLDQDWVEEGDEETSSLHASSRSGGEVVVERIYRMAIAGTGEWTSQLFNSSITDGLAAMNISMARLNSIWERDIAIRGVLINESDQIIHVSPGNDPYSQANMGGALLGQNTGVLNTIIGQNAYDFGHVYTANCSDVGGIANLGSVCGPNKGAGVTCHYSSNLEYVTVSIAGHEMGHQLSANHTFNNCGNNIAPGTAFEPGSGSTIMSYSGLCG
;
A
#
# COMPACT_ATOMS: atom_id res chain seq x y z
N MET A 1 29.09 -60.42 -44.97
CA MET A 1 29.73 -59.70 -43.84
C MET A 1 29.34 -58.23 -43.93
N ASN A 2 28.98 -57.66 -42.78
CA ASN A 2 28.09 -56.52 -42.60
C ASN A 2 28.54 -55.19 -43.25
N LYS A 3 27.60 -54.52 -43.92
CA LYS A 3 27.72 -53.09 -44.27
C LYS A 3 27.31 -52.26 -43.04
N LEU A 4 28.28 -51.62 -42.39
CA LEU A 4 28.00 -50.59 -41.38
C LEU A 4 27.49 -49.32 -42.08
N ILE A 5 26.30 -48.87 -41.73
CA ILE A 5 25.78 -47.55 -42.07
C ILE A 5 26.15 -46.61 -40.92
N CYS A 6 27.06 -45.67 -41.17
CA CYS A 6 27.34 -44.56 -40.26
C CYS A 6 26.23 -43.52 -40.41
N VAL A 7 25.34 -43.43 -39.41
CA VAL A 7 24.40 -42.31 -39.27
C VAL A 7 25.12 -41.19 -38.53
N VAL A 8 25.40 -40.09 -39.23
CA VAL A 8 25.89 -38.85 -38.63
C VAL A 8 24.69 -38.10 -38.05
N LEU A 9 24.55 -38.09 -36.73
CA LEU A 9 23.60 -37.24 -36.03
C LEU A 9 24.11 -35.79 -36.07
N ALA A 10 23.49 -34.95 -36.89
CA ALA A 10 23.68 -33.51 -36.85
C ALA A 10 22.90 -32.95 -35.65
N VAL A 11 23.61 -32.58 -34.58
CA VAL A 11 23.04 -31.83 -33.45
C VAL A 11 22.91 -30.38 -33.89
N LEU A 12 21.68 -29.96 -34.23
CA LEU A 12 21.34 -28.55 -34.42
C LEU A 12 21.33 -27.87 -33.04
N PRO A 13 22.16 -26.83 -32.80
CA PRO A 13 22.03 -26.04 -31.59
C PRO A 13 20.71 -25.27 -31.65
N GLY A 14 19.75 -25.67 -30.81
CA GLY A 14 18.53 -24.91 -30.60
C GLY A 14 18.90 -23.58 -29.95
N PHE A 15 18.78 -22.50 -30.71
CA PHE A 15 18.73 -21.16 -30.15
C PHE A 15 17.45 -21.05 -29.32
N PHE A 16 17.57 -21.14 -27.99
CA PHE A 16 16.52 -20.69 -27.10
C PHE A 16 16.47 -19.16 -27.22
N SER A 17 15.62 -18.66 -28.12
CA SER A 17 15.16 -17.29 -28.05
C SER A 17 14.30 -17.19 -26.79
N PHE A 18 14.80 -16.54 -25.75
CA PHE A 18 13.96 -16.05 -24.66
C PHE A 18 13.05 -14.97 -25.27
N GLY A 19 11.91 -15.38 -25.83
CA GLY A 19 10.85 -14.44 -26.15
C GLY A 19 10.42 -13.81 -24.83
N GLN A 20 10.47 -12.48 -24.74
CA GLN A 20 9.81 -11.77 -23.63
C GLN A 20 8.35 -12.22 -23.60
N SER A 21 7.92 -12.83 -22.50
CA SER A 21 6.52 -13.19 -22.32
C SER A 21 5.70 -11.92 -22.19
N GLN A 22 4.93 -11.61 -23.22
CA GLN A 22 3.96 -10.52 -23.17
C GLN A 22 2.76 -11.00 -22.33
N HIS A 23 2.60 -10.44 -21.12
CA HIS A 23 1.53 -10.82 -20.18
C HIS A 23 0.25 -10.01 -20.37
N TRP A 24 0.26 -9.01 -21.24
CA TRP A 24 -0.80 -8.02 -21.38
C TRP A 24 -1.14 -7.79 -22.84
N GLU A 25 -2.42 -7.72 -23.16
CA GLU A 25 -2.91 -7.36 -24.47
C GLU A 25 -4.01 -6.30 -24.34
N ASP A 26 -3.95 -5.26 -25.18
CA ASP A 26 -4.93 -4.18 -25.19
C ASP A 26 -6.31 -4.67 -25.60
N ILE A 27 -7.32 -4.29 -24.83
CA ILE A 27 -8.72 -4.59 -25.16
C ILE A 27 -9.58 -3.33 -25.07
N PRO A 28 -10.58 -3.16 -25.96
CA PRO A 28 -11.59 -2.13 -25.76
C PRO A 28 -12.49 -2.49 -24.58
N GLU A 29 -12.93 -1.52 -23.76
CA GLU A 29 -13.82 -1.81 -22.62
C GLU A 29 -15.12 -2.52 -23.03
N SER A 30 -15.55 -2.37 -24.29
CA SER A 30 -16.75 -3.01 -24.83
C SER A 30 -16.70 -4.55 -24.86
N VAL A 31 -15.51 -5.17 -24.74
CA VAL A 31 -15.39 -6.64 -24.67
C VAL A 31 -15.41 -7.19 -23.24
N ILE A 32 -15.30 -6.32 -22.23
CA ILE A 32 -15.36 -6.73 -20.83
C ILE A 32 -16.80 -7.12 -20.51
N SER A 33 -17.00 -8.20 -19.75
CA SER A 33 -18.35 -8.67 -19.44
C SER A 33 -19.12 -7.66 -18.59
N SER A 34 -20.44 -7.59 -18.80
CA SER A 34 -21.31 -6.69 -18.03
C SER A 34 -21.29 -7.00 -16.53
N GLU A 35 -21.14 -8.27 -16.16
CA GLU A 35 -21.02 -8.71 -14.76
C GLU A 35 -19.79 -8.07 -14.09
N VAL A 36 -18.63 -8.15 -14.73
CA VAL A 36 -17.40 -7.53 -14.22
C VAL A 36 -17.52 -6.00 -14.18
N MET A 37 -18.13 -5.39 -15.19
CA MET A 37 -18.37 -3.94 -15.19
C MET A 37 -19.22 -3.48 -14.01
N THR A 38 -20.24 -4.24 -13.59
CA THR A 38 -21.09 -3.88 -12.44
C THR A 38 -20.37 -3.97 -11.09
N GLN A 39 -19.25 -4.69 -11.03
CA GLN A 39 -18.42 -4.84 -9.83
C GLN A 39 -17.25 -3.85 -9.79
N ARG A 40 -17.08 -3.03 -10.85
CA ARG A 40 -16.02 -2.02 -10.93
C ARG A 40 -16.35 -0.84 -10.01
N THR A 41 -15.60 -0.72 -8.92
CA THR A 41 -15.72 0.35 -7.91
C THR A 41 -14.82 1.53 -8.20
N LEU A 42 -13.86 1.36 -9.11
CA LEU A 42 -12.85 2.35 -9.46
C LEU A 42 -12.93 2.66 -10.96
N VAL A 43 -13.37 3.88 -11.29
CA VAL A 43 -13.52 4.35 -12.68
C VAL A 43 -12.70 5.62 -12.90
N PRO A 44 -11.45 5.51 -13.38
CA PRO A 44 -10.66 6.67 -13.79
C PRO A 44 -11.29 7.35 -15.02
N GLN A 45 -11.11 8.67 -15.14
CA GLN A 45 -11.53 9.43 -16.32
C GLN A 45 -10.78 9.00 -17.58
N LYS A 46 -9.55 8.49 -17.41
CA LYS A 46 -8.72 7.91 -18.46
C LYS A 46 -8.04 6.67 -17.91
N ALA A 47 -8.26 5.54 -18.57
CA ALA A 47 -7.61 4.28 -18.25
C ALA A 47 -7.32 3.51 -19.55
N ARG A 48 -6.26 2.71 -19.51
CA ARG A 48 -5.96 1.68 -20.50
C ARG A 48 -6.44 0.34 -19.96
N SER A 49 -7.31 -0.34 -20.69
CA SER A 49 -7.86 -1.64 -20.30
C SER A 49 -7.12 -2.75 -21.03
N LEU A 50 -6.72 -3.78 -20.30
CA LEU A 50 -5.93 -4.90 -20.83
C LEU A 50 -6.51 -6.25 -20.37
N VAL A 51 -6.40 -7.26 -21.22
CA VAL A 51 -6.49 -8.66 -20.81
C VAL A 51 -5.13 -9.13 -20.29
N PHE A 52 -5.15 -9.97 -19.27
CA PHE A 52 -4.00 -10.32 -18.46
C PHE A 52 -3.82 -11.85 -18.34
N ASP A 53 -2.63 -12.34 -18.71
CA ASP A 53 -2.20 -13.71 -18.40
C ASP A 53 -1.69 -13.81 -16.96
N TYR A 54 -2.62 -13.95 -16.02
CA TYR A 54 -2.34 -14.05 -14.59
C TYR A 54 -1.36 -15.18 -14.24
N ASP A 55 -1.61 -16.38 -14.76
CA ASP A 55 -0.80 -17.56 -14.47
C ASP A 55 0.59 -17.46 -15.09
N GLY A 56 0.70 -16.93 -16.31
CA GLY A 56 1.98 -16.66 -16.95
C GLY A 56 2.81 -15.64 -16.19
N LEU A 57 2.21 -14.53 -15.74
CA LEU A 57 2.93 -13.54 -14.95
C LEU A 57 3.36 -14.10 -13.60
N LYS A 58 2.47 -14.81 -12.91
CA LYS A 58 2.79 -15.46 -11.64
C LYS A 58 3.99 -16.39 -11.77
N ARG A 59 4.06 -17.15 -12.88
CA ARG A 59 5.21 -18.02 -13.20
C ARG A 59 6.48 -17.20 -13.41
N SER A 60 6.45 -16.17 -14.26
CA SER A 60 7.62 -15.32 -14.51
C SER A 60 8.14 -14.65 -13.23
N LEU A 61 7.25 -14.10 -12.40
CA LEU A 61 7.63 -13.46 -11.15
C LEU A 61 8.12 -14.45 -10.08
N SER A 62 7.70 -15.72 -10.13
CA SER A 62 8.22 -16.74 -9.21
C SER A 62 9.71 -17.05 -9.39
N GLU A 63 10.30 -16.64 -10.52
CA GLU A 63 11.74 -16.73 -10.78
C GLU A 63 12.52 -15.54 -10.21
N ALA A 64 11.84 -14.50 -9.71
CA ALA A 64 12.49 -13.32 -9.15
C ALA A 64 13.25 -13.68 -7.86
N PRO A 65 14.54 -13.31 -7.74
CA PRO A 65 15.28 -13.58 -6.51
C PRO A 65 14.73 -12.73 -5.36
N MET A 66 14.95 -13.19 -4.14
CA MET A 66 14.64 -12.43 -2.94
C MET A 66 15.47 -11.16 -2.88
N GLU A 67 14.85 -10.04 -2.52
CA GLU A 67 15.53 -8.77 -2.29
C GLU A 67 16.60 -8.93 -1.19
N VAL A 68 17.79 -8.39 -1.46
CA VAL A 68 18.84 -8.27 -0.46
C VAL A 68 19.00 -6.80 -0.10
N PRO A 69 18.72 -6.38 1.16
CA PRO A 69 18.84 -5.00 1.58
C PRO A 69 20.21 -4.39 1.24
N GLY A 70 20.19 -3.18 0.68
CA GLY A 70 21.41 -2.45 0.30
C GLY A 70 22.17 -3.01 -0.91
N LYS A 71 21.62 -4.01 -1.63
CA LYS A 71 22.20 -4.53 -2.87
C LYS A 71 21.44 -4.05 -4.10
N SER A 72 22.15 -3.97 -5.23
CA SER A 72 21.53 -3.78 -6.54
C SER A 72 20.64 -4.96 -6.88
N ILE A 73 19.63 -4.74 -7.72
CA ILE A 73 18.69 -5.76 -8.18
C ILE A 73 18.99 -6.21 -9.62
N ASP A 74 20.27 -6.18 -10.02
CA ASP A 74 20.73 -6.53 -11.38
C ASP A 74 20.42 -7.98 -11.77
N GLN A 75 20.18 -8.86 -10.79
CA GLN A 75 19.77 -10.26 -10.99
C GLN A 75 18.24 -10.44 -11.05
N GLY A 76 17.49 -9.35 -11.01
CA GLY A 76 16.03 -9.37 -11.05
C GLY A 76 15.49 -9.91 -12.37
N VAL A 77 14.24 -10.39 -12.32
CA VAL A 77 13.52 -10.81 -13.53
C VAL A 77 13.05 -9.57 -14.28
N LEU A 78 13.26 -9.55 -15.60
CA LEU A 78 12.80 -8.46 -16.45
C LEU A 78 11.29 -8.58 -16.68
N LEU A 79 10.53 -7.57 -16.28
CA LEU A 79 9.09 -7.51 -16.49
C LEU A 79 8.70 -6.21 -17.21
N LYS A 80 7.93 -6.34 -18.29
CA LYS A 80 7.34 -5.21 -19.00
C LYS A 80 5.94 -4.90 -18.45
N LEU A 81 5.76 -3.70 -17.92
CA LEU A 81 4.49 -3.23 -17.36
C LEU A 81 3.80 -2.24 -18.30
N PRO A 82 2.46 -2.32 -18.44
CA PRO A 82 1.71 -1.45 -19.34
C PRO A 82 1.52 -0.06 -18.73
N TYR A 83 2.00 0.97 -19.41
CA TYR A 83 1.70 2.36 -19.07
C TYR A 83 0.34 2.80 -19.66
N PRO A 84 -0.32 3.81 -19.08
CA PRO A 84 -1.62 4.28 -19.55
C PRO A 84 -1.58 4.91 -20.95
N ASP A 85 -0.41 5.39 -21.40
CA ASP A 85 -0.22 6.06 -22.68
C ASP A 85 0.11 5.10 -23.85
N GLY A 86 0.02 3.79 -23.61
CA GLY A 86 0.29 2.76 -24.62
C GLY A 86 1.73 2.24 -24.61
N GLU A 87 2.66 2.93 -23.94
CA GLU A 87 4.03 2.45 -23.77
C GLU A 87 4.04 1.21 -22.85
N GLY A 88 5.04 0.34 -23.01
CA GLY A 88 5.33 -0.70 -22.04
C GLY A 88 6.74 -0.47 -21.52
N ILE A 89 6.89 -0.38 -20.20
CA ILE A 89 8.16 -0.02 -19.55
C ILE A 89 8.71 -1.24 -18.82
N GLU A 90 9.99 -1.49 -19.02
CA GLU A 90 10.70 -2.64 -18.45
C GLU A 90 11.29 -2.31 -17.09
N PHE A 91 11.05 -3.22 -16.14
CA PHE A 91 11.57 -3.17 -14.79
C PHE A 91 12.34 -4.46 -14.50
N LEU A 92 13.48 -4.35 -13.82
CA LEU A 92 14.06 -5.49 -13.12
C LEU A 92 13.29 -5.68 -11.83
N MET A 93 12.85 -6.90 -11.55
CA MET A 93 11.95 -7.23 -10.44
C MET A 93 12.63 -8.21 -9.47
N VAL A 94 12.49 -7.96 -8.18
CA VAL A 94 12.87 -8.86 -7.09
C VAL A 94 11.69 -9.11 -6.17
N GLU A 95 11.61 -10.28 -5.56
CA GLU A 95 10.63 -10.52 -4.48
C GLU A 95 11.01 -9.62 -3.29
N SER A 96 10.09 -8.75 -2.89
CA SER A 96 10.27 -7.80 -1.78
C SER A 96 9.01 -7.86 -0.92
N PRO A 97 8.94 -8.83 0.01
CA PRO A 97 7.74 -9.07 0.82
C PRO A 97 7.37 -7.86 1.66
N ASN A 98 6.08 -7.51 1.69
CA ASN A 98 5.52 -6.60 2.72
C ASN A 98 5.03 -7.37 3.95
N MET A 99 5.36 -8.66 4.05
CA MET A 99 4.99 -9.58 5.10
C MET A 99 6.26 -10.24 5.64
N MET A 100 6.30 -10.53 6.94
CA MET A 100 7.39 -11.30 7.54
C MET A 100 7.44 -12.73 6.96
N GLU A 101 8.56 -13.41 7.17
CA GLU A 101 8.87 -14.68 6.51
C GLU A 101 7.85 -15.78 6.83
N GLU A 102 7.43 -15.93 8.09
CA GLU A 102 6.57 -17.05 8.48
C GLU A 102 5.15 -16.90 7.95
N ILE A 103 4.58 -15.68 7.98
CA ILE A 103 3.25 -15.45 7.40
C ILE A 103 3.29 -15.53 5.87
N SER A 104 4.37 -15.08 5.23
CA SER A 104 4.58 -15.28 3.79
C SER A 104 4.63 -16.76 3.42
N ALA A 105 5.23 -17.61 4.26
CA ALA A 105 5.27 -19.05 4.08
C ALA A 105 3.88 -19.72 4.28
N ARG A 106 3.06 -19.22 5.21
CA ARG A 106 1.68 -19.72 5.41
C ARG A 106 0.72 -19.28 4.29
N TYR A 107 0.97 -18.13 3.67
CA TYR A 107 0.16 -17.56 2.61
C TYR A 107 0.96 -17.37 1.30
N PRO A 108 1.47 -18.45 0.67
CA PRO A 108 2.37 -18.34 -0.49
C PRO A 108 1.70 -17.79 -1.75
N GLY A 109 0.36 -17.69 -1.75
CA GLY A 109 -0.41 -17.06 -2.81
C GLY A 109 -0.39 -15.54 -2.79
N ILE A 110 0.04 -14.90 -1.70
CA ILE A 110 0.14 -13.45 -1.53
C ILE A 110 1.62 -13.07 -1.60
N LYS A 111 2.02 -12.40 -2.67
CA LYS A 111 3.41 -12.05 -2.95
C LYS A 111 3.57 -10.58 -3.30
N SER A 112 4.72 -10.02 -2.96
CA SER A 112 5.07 -8.62 -3.24
C SER A 112 6.44 -8.52 -3.87
N TYR A 113 6.58 -7.59 -4.80
CA TYR A 113 7.78 -7.37 -5.59
C TYR A 113 8.12 -5.89 -5.62
N ARG A 114 9.41 -5.62 -5.74
CA ARG A 114 9.95 -4.29 -6.01
C ARG A 114 10.70 -4.33 -7.33
N GLY A 115 10.62 -3.25 -8.09
CA GLY A 115 11.42 -3.12 -9.30
C GLY A 115 11.90 -1.71 -9.60
N ILE A 116 12.95 -1.65 -10.40
CA ILE A 116 13.53 -0.40 -10.94
C ILE A 116 13.54 -0.47 -12.46
N ASN A 117 13.26 0.66 -13.10
CA ASN A 117 13.33 0.75 -14.54
C ASN A 117 14.79 0.73 -15.01
N ILE A 118 15.10 -0.15 -15.97
CA ILE A 118 16.46 -0.37 -16.49
C ILE A 118 17.05 0.86 -17.21
N ASN A 119 16.20 1.68 -17.80
CA ASN A 119 16.58 2.87 -18.55
C ASN A 119 16.57 4.13 -17.68
N ASN A 120 15.95 4.07 -16.50
CA ASN A 120 15.88 5.19 -15.57
C ASN A 120 15.60 4.70 -14.15
N SER A 121 16.65 4.58 -13.33
CA SER A 121 16.53 4.16 -11.92
C SER A 121 15.69 5.09 -11.05
N SER A 122 15.35 6.29 -11.52
CA SER A 122 14.40 7.18 -10.84
C SER A 122 12.94 6.73 -10.95
N SER A 123 12.63 5.74 -11.79
CA SER A 123 11.30 5.13 -11.87
C SER A 123 11.32 3.78 -11.16
N SER A 124 10.36 3.58 -10.26
CA SER A 124 10.27 2.39 -9.42
C SER A 124 8.87 1.82 -9.44
N VAL A 125 8.74 0.54 -9.12
CA VAL A 125 7.45 -0.14 -8.96
C VAL A 125 7.40 -0.95 -7.67
N ARG A 126 6.26 -0.92 -7.00
CA ARG A 126 5.84 -1.92 -6.01
C ARG A 126 4.67 -2.69 -6.61
N LEU A 127 4.74 -4.01 -6.62
CA LEU A 127 3.75 -4.89 -7.24
C LEU A 127 3.29 -5.95 -6.24
N VAL A 128 2.00 -6.24 -6.21
CA VAL A 128 1.40 -7.30 -5.41
C VAL A 128 0.63 -8.22 -6.33
N ILE A 129 0.77 -9.53 -6.10
CA ILE A 129 -0.05 -10.57 -6.73
C ILE A 129 -0.70 -11.40 -5.63
N SER A 130 -2.01 -11.59 -5.74
CA SER A 130 -2.81 -12.39 -4.81
C SER A 130 -4.08 -12.87 -5.49
N GLN A 131 -4.92 -13.59 -4.76
CA GLN A 131 -6.27 -13.94 -5.19
C GLN A 131 -7.17 -12.71 -5.43
N LEU A 132 -6.78 -11.52 -4.96
CA LEU A 132 -7.47 -10.26 -5.29
C LEU A 132 -7.06 -9.68 -6.65
N GLY A 133 -6.10 -10.30 -7.33
CA GLY A 133 -5.56 -9.88 -8.63
C GLY A 133 -4.16 -9.30 -8.53
N ILE A 134 -3.83 -8.44 -9.48
CA ILE A 134 -2.55 -7.73 -9.52
C ILE A 134 -2.73 -6.26 -9.19
N HIS A 135 -1.93 -5.77 -8.26
CA HIS A 135 -1.93 -4.38 -7.83
C HIS A 135 -0.53 -3.80 -7.91
N GLY A 136 -0.32 -2.81 -8.76
CA GLY A 136 0.98 -2.18 -9.01
C GLY A 136 0.92 -0.67 -8.80
N VAL A 137 1.95 -0.11 -8.16
CA VAL A 137 2.18 1.34 -8.10
C VAL A 137 3.51 1.64 -8.72
N ILE A 138 3.48 2.44 -9.79
CA ILE A 138 4.65 2.85 -10.54
C ILE A 138 4.85 4.34 -10.29
N ASN A 139 5.98 4.67 -9.67
CA ASN A 139 6.45 6.05 -9.55
C ASN A 139 7.27 6.38 -10.78
N SER A 140 6.91 7.44 -11.50
CA SER A 140 7.61 7.88 -12.70
C SER A 140 7.66 9.40 -12.81
N LYS A 141 8.51 9.92 -13.69
CA LYS A 141 8.55 11.35 -14.01
C LYS A 141 7.24 11.89 -14.61
N LYS A 142 6.41 11.03 -15.22
CA LYS A 142 5.10 11.39 -15.79
C LYS A 142 4.01 11.48 -14.71
N GLY A 143 4.31 11.04 -13.48
CA GLY A 143 3.39 10.92 -12.35
C GLY A 143 3.30 9.48 -11.83
N THR A 144 2.49 9.30 -10.79
CA THR A 144 2.15 7.98 -10.24
C THR A 144 1.12 7.30 -11.14
N ILE A 145 1.37 6.03 -11.42
CA ILE A 145 0.50 5.16 -12.22
C ILE A 145 0.09 3.98 -11.34
N TYR A 146 -1.17 3.61 -11.41
CA TYR A 146 -1.66 2.36 -10.86
C TYR A 146 -1.99 1.37 -11.96
N LEU A 147 -1.67 0.11 -11.66
CA LEU A 147 -2.10 -1.06 -12.39
C LEU A 147 -2.96 -1.86 -11.43
N ASP A 148 -4.26 -1.89 -11.64
CA ASP A 148 -5.20 -2.56 -10.73
C ASP A 148 -6.12 -3.50 -11.53
N PRO A 149 -6.72 -4.50 -10.88
CA PRO A 149 -7.77 -5.30 -11.48
C PRO A 149 -8.90 -4.39 -11.97
N TYR A 150 -9.54 -4.78 -13.07
CA TYR A 150 -10.68 -4.01 -13.56
C TYR A 150 -11.85 -3.99 -12.57
N ALA A 151 -12.03 -5.08 -11.83
CA ALA A 151 -12.85 -5.18 -10.62
C ALA A 151 -12.10 -6.01 -9.58
N MET A 152 -12.35 -5.79 -8.28
CA MET A 152 -11.63 -6.50 -7.21
C MET A 152 -11.78 -8.02 -7.35
N GLY A 153 -10.68 -8.76 -7.24
CA GLY A 153 -10.68 -10.23 -7.44
C GLY A 153 -10.73 -10.68 -8.90
N ASN A 154 -10.82 -9.75 -9.86
CA ASN A 154 -10.76 -10.11 -11.28
C ASN A 154 -9.33 -10.47 -11.69
N LEU A 155 -9.16 -11.67 -12.24
CA LEU A 155 -7.86 -12.21 -12.66
C LEU A 155 -7.64 -12.15 -14.18
N GLU A 156 -8.61 -11.63 -14.95
CA GLU A 156 -8.59 -11.64 -16.41
C GLU A 156 -8.34 -10.26 -17.01
N TYR A 157 -8.85 -9.21 -16.38
CA TYR A 157 -8.85 -7.84 -16.87
C TYR A 157 -8.19 -6.91 -15.86
N VAL A 158 -7.34 -6.02 -16.37
CA VAL A 158 -6.67 -4.99 -15.58
C VAL A 158 -6.85 -3.63 -16.22
N GLN A 159 -6.70 -2.59 -15.41
CA GLN A 159 -6.69 -1.21 -15.83
C GLN A 159 -5.38 -0.54 -15.41
N SER A 160 -4.76 0.19 -16.33
CA SER A 160 -3.60 1.04 -16.09
C SER A 160 -3.99 2.51 -16.24
N TYR A 161 -3.77 3.32 -15.22
CA TYR A 161 -4.19 4.72 -15.21
C TYR A 161 -3.27 5.60 -14.36
N PHE A 162 -3.21 6.90 -14.68
CA PHE A 162 -2.54 7.86 -13.81
C PHE A 162 -3.43 8.20 -12.63
N VAL A 163 -2.86 8.33 -11.43
CA VAL A 163 -3.61 8.69 -10.22
C VAL A 163 -4.37 10.01 -10.39
N ARG A 164 -3.78 10.99 -11.09
CA ARG A 164 -4.42 12.28 -11.40
C ARG A 164 -5.68 12.18 -12.28
N ASP A 165 -5.84 11.08 -13.03
CA ASP A 165 -7.01 10.83 -13.86
C ASP A 165 -8.10 10.09 -13.07
N HIS A 166 -7.84 9.71 -11.82
CA HIS A 166 -8.86 9.25 -10.88
C HIS A 166 -9.39 10.46 -10.09
N LYS A 167 -10.72 10.64 -10.10
CA LYS A 167 -11.36 11.62 -9.20
C LYS A 167 -11.77 10.88 -7.92
N PRO A 168 -11.50 11.46 -6.73
CA PRO A 168 -12.05 10.93 -5.49
C PRO A 168 -13.57 10.80 -5.66
N GLU A 169 -14.14 9.70 -5.23
CA GLU A 169 -15.59 9.57 -5.20
C GLU A 169 -16.17 10.72 -4.34
N ASN A 170 -17.21 11.39 -4.84
CA ASN A 170 -17.97 12.36 -4.06
C ASN A 170 -18.71 11.59 -2.97
N HIS A 171 -18.06 11.34 -1.85
CA HIS A 171 -18.72 10.73 -0.71
C HIS A 171 -19.51 11.81 0.02
N GLU A 172 -20.78 11.96 -0.34
CA GLU A 172 -21.73 12.81 0.40
C GLU A 172 -21.91 12.38 1.88
N GLY A 173 -21.33 11.25 2.29
CA GLY A 173 -21.26 10.76 3.68
C GLY A 173 -19.96 11.04 4.44
N LEU A 174 -18.92 11.60 3.80
CA LEU A 174 -17.64 11.98 4.45
C LEU A 174 -17.72 13.37 5.12
N SER A 175 -18.89 13.79 5.60
CA SER A 175 -19.00 15.01 6.41
C SER A 175 -18.17 14.95 7.71
N LEU A 176 -17.61 13.78 8.02
CA LEU A 176 -16.76 13.49 9.17
C LEU A 176 -15.28 13.58 8.74
N GLY A 177 -14.61 14.66 9.15
CA GLY A 177 -13.18 14.87 8.92
C GLY A 177 -12.29 13.99 9.80
N CYS A 178 -10.98 14.28 9.79
CA CYS A 178 -10.02 13.63 10.70
C CYS A 178 -10.37 14.00 12.15
N GLY A 179 -10.44 12.99 13.02
CA GLY A 179 -10.67 13.14 14.45
C GLY A 179 -9.42 13.52 15.24
N THR A 180 -8.24 13.51 14.60
CA THR A 180 -6.96 13.81 15.25
C THR A 180 -6.83 15.31 15.48
N THR A 181 -6.57 15.70 16.73
CA THR A 181 -6.22 17.07 17.06
C THR A 181 -4.71 17.27 16.89
N GLY A 182 -4.35 18.19 15.99
CA GLY A 182 -2.96 18.60 15.82
C GLY A 182 -2.41 19.30 17.07
N LYS A 183 -1.09 19.28 17.24
CA LYS A 183 -0.41 20.11 18.25
C LYS A 183 0.05 21.42 17.62
N SER A 184 -0.16 22.53 18.33
CA SER A 184 0.43 23.82 17.94
C SER A 184 1.93 23.77 18.12
N LEU A 185 2.70 24.04 17.07
CA LEU A 185 4.15 24.17 17.19
C LEU A 185 4.57 25.51 17.84
N ASP A 186 3.64 26.46 17.99
CA ASP A 186 3.92 27.77 18.61
C ASP A 186 3.98 27.70 20.15
N GLN A 187 3.50 26.61 20.77
CA GLN A 187 3.41 26.50 22.24
C GLN A 187 4.56 25.72 22.91
N ASP A 188 5.31 24.89 22.18
CA ASP A 188 6.28 23.95 22.79
C ASP A 188 7.77 24.33 22.57
N TRP A 189 8.07 25.54 22.08
CA TRP A 189 9.46 26.05 22.00
C TRP A 189 9.97 26.69 23.30
N VAL A 190 9.23 26.56 24.42
CA VAL A 190 9.65 27.09 25.71
C VAL A 190 9.43 26.05 26.83
N GLU A 191 10.57 25.55 27.32
CA GLU A 191 10.83 24.95 28.64
C GLU A 191 10.31 23.52 28.96
N GLU A 192 11.16 22.53 28.67
CA GLU A 192 11.60 21.58 29.73
C GLU A 192 13.13 21.46 29.68
N GLY A 193 13.76 21.71 30.83
CA GLY A 193 15.18 22.07 30.96
C GLY A 193 16.18 20.91 30.97
N ASP A 194 17.40 21.30 30.62
CA ASP A 194 18.71 20.73 30.97
C ASP A 194 18.90 19.21 30.90
N GLU A 195 19.26 18.73 29.70
CA GLU A 195 20.52 18.00 29.47
C GLU A 195 20.81 18.00 27.95
N GLU A 196 21.93 18.63 27.56
CA GLU A 196 22.50 18.75 26.19
C GLU A 196 21.58 18.39 25.01
N THR A 197 20.57 19.23 24.76
CA THR A 197 19.85 19.20 23.49
C THR A 197 20.76 19.81 22.42
N SER A 198 21.52 18.94 21.75
CA SER A 198 22.05 19.26 20.43
C SER A 198 20.89 19.82 19.62
N SER A 199 20.97 21.11 19.28
CA SER A 199 20.01 21.82 18.46
C SER A 199 19.59 20.92 17.29
N LEU A 200 18.37 20.38 17.36
CA LEU A 200 17.73 19.71 16.23
C LEU A 200 17.31 20.78 15.22
N HIS A 201 18.30 21.51 14.70
CA HIS A 201 18.15 22.10 13.39
C HIS A 201 17.84 20.95 12.44
N ALA A 202 16.82 21.10 11.61
CA ALA A 202 16.66 20.30 10.41
C ALA A 202 17.97 20.41 9.64
N SER A 203 18.88 19.47 9.90
CA SER A 203 20.19 19.46 9.29
C SER A 203 19.92 19.27 7.82
N SER A 204 20.25 20.27 7.01
CA SER A 204 20.16 20.13 5.56
C SER A 204 21.04 18.94 5.22
N ARG A 205 20.43 17.79 4.92
CA ARG A 205 21.19 16.61 4.53
C ARG A 205 21.96 17.00 3.27
N SER A 206 23.28 16.96 3.34
CA SER A 206 24.09 17.16 2.14
C SER A 206 23.78 16.02 1.18
N GLY A 207 23.66 16.32 -0.11
CA GLY A 207 23.52 15.28 -1.13
C GLY A 207 24.67 14.27 -1.00
N GLY A 208 24.33 12.99 -0.76
CA GLY A 208 25.30 11.90 -0.60
C GLY A 208 25.35 11.22 0.78
N GLU A 209 24.62 11.71 1.78
CA GLU A 209 24.48 10.96 3.03
C GLU A 209 23.68 9.67 2.83
N VAL A 210 24.18 8.57 3.40
CA VAL A 210 23.49 7.29 3.40
C VAL A 210 22.18 7.46 4.18
N VAL A 211 21.06 7.26 3.50
CA VAL A 211 19.75 7.17 4.14
C VAL A 211 19.53 5.73 4.57
N VAL A 212 19.52 5.50 5.88
CA VAL A 212 19.23 4.19 6.44
C VAL A 212 17.72 3.98 6.39
N GLU A 213 17.27 3.00 5.60
CA GLU A 213 15.87 2.55 5.59
C GLU A 213 15.54 1.95 6.96
N ARG A 214 14.45 2.40 7.59
CA ARG A 214 13.93 1.85 8.84
C ARG A 214 12.75 0.94 8.54
N ILE A 215 12.85 -0.31 8.99
CA ILE A 215 11.79 -1.30 8.85
C ILE A 215 10.94 -1.31 10.13
N TYR A 216 9.64 -1.10 10.01
CA TYR A 216 8.68 -1.18 11.10
C TYR A 216 7.86 -2.45 10.99
N ARG A 217 7.71 -3.17 12.10
CA ARG A 217 6.80 -4.31 12.23
C ARG A 217 5.37 -3.79 12.42
N MET A 218 4.52 -4.03 11.44
CA MET A 218 3.18 -3.48 11.34
C MET A 218 2.14 -4.48 11.85
N ALA A 219 1.39 -4.10 12.89
CA ALA A 219 0.21 -4.82 13.36
C ALA A 219 -1.06 -4.07 12.93
N ILE A 220 -1.52 -4.34 11.70
CA ILE A 220 -2.78 -3.79 11.19
C ILE A 220 -3.88 -4.81 11.52
N ALA A 221 -4.77 -4.46 12.43
CA ALA A 221 -5.96 -5.25 12.71
C ALA A 221 -7.08 -4.94 11.72
N GLY A 222 -7.96 -5.91 11.49
CA GLY A 222 -9.20 -5.73 10.71
C GLY A 222 -10.40 -6.17 11.55
N THR A 223 -11.39 -5.30 11.74
CA THR A 223 -12.61 -5.69 12.44
C THR A 223 -13.46 -6.66 11.61
N GLY A 224 -14.40 -7.35 12.25
CA GLY A 224 -15.36 -8.22 11.59
C GLY A 224 -16.27 -7.46 10.64
N GLU A 225 -16.61 -6.20 10.93
CA GLU A 225 -17.37 -5.34 10.03
C GLU A 225 -16.59 -5.08 8.74
N TRP A 226 -15.30 -4.76 8.85
CA TRP A 226 -14.44 -4.51 7.70
C TRP A 226 -14.34 -5.72 6.77
N THR A 227 -14.05 -6.91 7.33
CA THR A 227 -13.93 -8.13 6.52
C THR A 227 -15.27 -8.61 5.96
N SER A 228 -16.36 -8.49 6.72
CA SER A 228 -17.69 -8.92 6.26
C SER A 228 -18.22 -8.06 5.11
N GLN A 229 -17.91 -6.76 5.11
CA GLN A 229 -18.39 -5.84 4.06
C GLN A 229 -17.59 -5.94 2.76
N LEU A 230 -16.28 -6.21 2.82
CA LEU A 230 -15.39 -6.06 1.67
C LEU A 230 -14.76 -7.35 1.18
N PHE A 231 -14.63 -8.33 2.08
CA PHE A 231 -13.79 -9.50 1.87
C PHE A 231 -14.54 -10.79 2.19
N ASN A 232 -15.87 -10.77 2.13
CA ASN A 232 -16.73 -11.94 2.37
C ASN A 232 -16.36 -12.72 3.65
N SER A 233 -15.94 -12.00 4.70
CA SER A 233 -15.50 -12.63 5.97
C SER A 233 -14.31 -13.58 5.81
N SER A 234 -13.35 -13.26 4.94
CA SER A 234 -12.17 -14.07 4.64
C SER A 234 -10.89 -13.45 5.23
N ILE A 235 -10.18 -14.21 6.07
CA ILE A 235 -8.85 -13.82 6.60
C ILE A 235 -7.86 -13.63 5.45
N THR A 236 -7.86 -14.55 4.48
CA THR A 236 -6.91 -14.53 3.35
C THR A 236 -7.11 -13.29 2.49
N ASP A 237 -8.35 -12.88 2.25
CA ASP A 237 -8.65 -11.69 1.44
C ASP A 237 -8.36 -10.39 2.22
N GLY A 238 -8.66 -10.36 3.52
CA GLY A 238 -8.24 -9.26 4.40
C GLY A 238 -6.72 -9.09 4.43
N LEU A 239 -5.98 -10.20 4.54
CA LEU A 239 -4.51 -10.19 4.53
C LEU A 239 -3.97 -9.72 3.17
N ALA A 240 -4.55 -10.18 2.06
CA ALA A 240 -4.19 -9.72 0.72
C ALA A 240 -4.43 -8.22 0.56
N ALA A 241 -5.56 -7.70 1.05
CA ALA A 241 -5.86 -6.26 1.03
C ALA A 241 -4.89 -5.44 1.89
N MET A 242 -4.50 -5.92 3.07
CA MET A 242 -3.45 -5.28 3.88
C MET A 242 -2.09 -5.30 3.17
N ASN A 243 -1.76 -6.39 2.47
CA ASN A 243 -0.51 -6.48 1.71
C ASN A 243 -0.48 -5.51 0.51
N ILE A 244 -1.62 -5.32 -0.18
CA ILE A 244 -1.80 -4.28 -1.21
C ILE A 244 -1.67 -2.89 -0.59
N SER A 245 -2.32 -2.65 0.55
CA SER A 245 -2.25 -1.39 1.28
C SER A 245 -0.80 -1.04 1.61
N MET A 246 -0.03 -2.04 2.06
CA MET A 246 1.37 -1.86 2.40
C MET A 246 2.26 -1.58 1.19
N ALA A 247 1.98 -2.18 0.03
CA ALA A 247 2.70 -1.83 -1.20
C ALA A 247 2.48 -0.36 -1.60
N ARG A 248 1.25 0.16 -1.44
CA ARG A 248 0.92 1.57 -1.71
C ARG A 248 1.62 2.49 -0.72
N LEU A 249 1.52 2.22 0.58
CA LEU A 249 2.18 3.01 1.63
C LEU A 249 3.71 2.98 1.51
N ASN A 250 4.31 1.80 1.32
CA ASN A 250 5.76 1.66 1.14
C ASN A 250 6.26 2.41 -0.11
N SER A 251 5.46 2.52 -1.18
CA SER A 251 5.84 3.32 -2.36
C SER A 251 6.00 4.82 -2.07
N ILE A 252 5.39 5.30 -0.98
CA ILE A 252 5.46 6.68 -0.49
C ILE A 252 6.50 6.77 0.62
N TRP A 253 6.39 5.93 1.64
CA TRP A 253 7.24 5.98 2.83
C TRP A 253 8.72 5.73 2.54
N GLU A 254 9.05 4.80 1.64
CA GLU A 254 10.44 4.53 1.28
C GLU A 254 11.05 5.71 0.52
N ARG A 255 10.25 6.36 -0.33
CA ARG A 255 10.66 7.50 -1.14
C ARG A 255 10.84 8.76 -0.30
N ASP A 256 9.86 9.06 0.55
CA ASP A 256 9.74 10.37 1.19
C ASP A 256 10.41 10.43 2.56
N ILE A 257 10.40 9.32 3.31
CA ILE A 257 10.89 9.29 4.71
C ILE A 257 11.77 8.07 5.02
N ALA A 258 12.13 7.27 4.02
CA ALA A 258 12.95 6.06 4.16
C ALA A 258 12.45 5.06 5.22
N ILE A 259 11.14 4.84 5.24
CA ILE A 259 10.48 3.86 6.09
C ILE A 259 9.88 2.76 5.23
N ARG A 260 9.98 1.51 5.69
CA ARG A 260 9.24 0.36 5.16
C ARG A 260 8.41 -0.29 6.26
N GLY A 261 7.12 -0.45 6.02
CA GLY A 261 6.24 -1.29 6.84
C GLY A 261 6.27 -2.74 6.37
N VAL A 262 6.37 -3.67 7.32
CA VAL A 262 6.25 -5.12 7.07
C VAL A 262 5.23 -5.70 8.05
N LEU A 263 4.19 -6.34 7.53
CA LEU A 263 3.16 -7.04 8.31
C LEU A 263 3.78 -8.18 9.12
N ILE A 264 3.42 -8.25 10.40
CA ILE A 264 3.97 -9.22 11.35
C ILE A 264 3.54 -10.65 11.06
N ASN A 265 4.25 -11.61 11.65
CA ASN A 265 3.92 -13.02 11.53
C ASN A 265 2.53 -13.34 12.06
N GLU A 266 1.99 -12.57 13.00
CA GLU A 266 0.68 -12.80 13.62
C GLU A 266 -0.46 -12.01 12.96
N SER A 267 -0.24 -11.39 11.80
CA SER A 267 -1.27 -10.55 11.16
C SER A 267 -2.57 -11.30 10.84
N ASP A 268 -2.50 -12.61 10.56
CA ASP A 268 -3.67 -13.47 10.37
C ASP A 268 -4.52 -13.67 11.64
N GLN A 269 -3.96 -13.44 12.84
CA GLN A 269 -4.66 -13.58 14.12
C GLN A 269 -5.47 -12.33 14.51
N ILE A 270 -5.14 -11.18 13.92
CA ILE A 270 -5.75 -9.87 14.20
C ILE A 270 -6.68 -9.40 13.07
N ILE A 271 -6.99 -10.30 12.12
CA ILE A 271 -8.04 -10.12 11.11
C ILE A 271 -9.26 -10.90 11.56
N HIS A 272 -10.30 -10.19 11.97
CA HIS A 272 -11.53 -10.79 12.46
C HIS A 272 -12.55 -10.94 11.34
N VAL A 273 -13.31 -12.04 11.33
CA VAL A 273 -14.25 -12.40 10.26
C VAL A 273 -15.71 -12.34 10.66
N SER A 274 -16.01 -11.99 11.91
CA SER A 274 -17.37 -11.96 12.43
C SER A 274 -17.58 -10.72 13.28
N PRO A 275 -18.43 -9.77 12.86
CA PRO A 275 -18.78 -8.59 13.68
C PRO A 275 -19.31 -8.97 15.08
N GLY A 276 -19.99 -10.12 15.19
CA GLY A 276 -20.56 -10.56 16.46
C GLY A 276 -19.59 -11.26 17.41
N ASN A 277 -18.36 -11.55 16.97
CA ASN A 277 -17.38 -12.33 17.71
C ASN A 277 -15.95 -11.79 17.56
N ASP A 278 -15.81 -10.48 17.42
CA ASP A 278 -14.52 -9.81 17.44
C ASP A 278 -14.32 -9.03 18.76
N PRO A 279 -13.07 -8.65 19.10
CA PRO A 279 -12.75 -8.03 20.39
C PRO A 279 -13.07 -6.53 20.44
N TYR A 280 -13.67 -5.95 19.38
CA TYR A 280 -13.91 -4.51 19.28
C TYR A 280 -15.37 -4.19 19.60
N SER A 281 -15.57 -3.52 20.74
CA SER A 281 -16.88 -2.95 21.06
C SER A 281 -17.08 -1.63 20.32
N GLN A 282 -18.30 -1.37 19.85
CA GLN A 282 -18.64 -0.14 19.10
C GLN A 282 -17.74 0.09 17.89
N ALA A 283 -17.53 -0.94 17.06
CA ALA A 283 -16.63 -0.89 15.90
C ALA A 283 -17.03 0.13 14.82
N ASN A 284 -18.22 0.74 14.93
CA ASN A 284 -18.66 1.88 14.12
C ASN A 284 -18.31 3.25 14.73
N MET A 285 -17.50 3.30 15.80
CA MET A 285 -17.03 4.54 16.43
C MET A 285 -15.49 4.59 16.46
N GLY A 286 -14.90 5.47 15.66
CA GLY A 286 -13.45 5.60 15.55
C GLY A 286 -12.79 5.99 16.86
N GLY A 287 -13.40 6.88 17.65
CA GLY A 287 -12.88 7.24 18.98
C GLY A 287 -12.88 6.07 19.97
N ALA A 288 -13.88 5.18 19.89
CA ALA A 288 -13.94 3.99 20.73
C ALA A 288 -12.85 2.98 20.34
N LEU A 289 -12.64 2.77 19.03
CA LEU A 289 -11.60 1.89 18.51
C LEU A 289 -10.19 2.40 18.84
N LEU A 290 -9.97 3.71 18.79
CA LEU A 290 -8.69 4.35 19.13
C LEU A 290 -8.21 3.95 20.54
N GLY A 291 -9.14 3.99 21.51
CA GLY A 291 -8.86 3.62 22.90
C GLY A 291 -8.71 2.11 23.14
N GLN A 292 -9.26 1.27 22.25
CA GLN A 292 -9.27 -0.20 22.41
C GLN A 292 -8.09 -0.89 21.70
N ASN A 293 -7.71 -0.42 20.51
CA ASN A 293 -6.86 -1.20 19.59
C ASN A 293 -5.53 -1.65 20.19
N THR A 294 -4.83 -0.76 20.90
CA THR A 294 -3.55 -1.15 21.52
C THR A 294 -3.71 -2.29 22.53
N GLY A 295 -4.77 -2.25 23.35
CA GLY A 295 -5.06 -3.31 24.32
C GLY A 295 -5.43 -4.63 23.65
N VAL A 296 -6.23 -4.57 22.58
CA VAL A 296 -6.60 -5.74 21.77
C VAL A 296 -5.36 -6.39 21.15
N LEU A 297 -4.54 -5.62 20.44
CA LEU A 297 -3.29 -6.11 19.86
C LEU A 297 -2.39 -6.73 20.93
N ASN A 298 -2.14 -6.02 22.03
CA ASN A 298 -1.29 -6.55 23.11
C ASN A 298 -1.83 -7.84 23.74
N THR A 299 -3.14 -8.04 23.76
CA THR A 299 -3.77 -9.26 24.30
C THR A 299 -3.59 -10.45 23.36
N ILE A 300 -3.72 -10.24 22.05
CA ILE A 300 -3.69 -11.32 21.06
C ILE A 300 -2.24 -11.70 20.70
N ILE A 301 -1.42 -10.72 20.35
CA ILE A 301 -0.09 -10.93 19.75
C ILE A 301 1.06 -10.53 20.68
N GLY A 302 0.76 -9.82 21.78
CA GLY A 302 1.77 -9.32 22.72
C GLY A 302 2.42 -8.01 22.27
N GLN A 303 2.74 -7.15 23.24
CA GLN A 303 3.29 -5.82 23.00
C GLN A 303 4.61 -5.82 22.24
N ASN A 304 5.42 -6.88 22.35
CA ASN A 304 6.74 -6.92 21.72
C ASN A 304 6.72 -7.40 20.27
N ALA A 305 5.57 -7.88 19.76
CA ALA A 305 5.46 -8.43 18.40
C ALA A 305 5.57 -7.35 17.31
N TYR A 306 5.23 -6.10 17.62
CA TYR A 306 5.07 -5.03 16.63
C TYR A 306 5.62 -3.69 17.10
N ASP A 307 5.86 -2.77 16.17
CA ASP A 307 6.37 -1.41 16.43
C ASP A 307 5.30 -0.34 16.16
N PHE A 308 4.42 -0.62 15.19
CA PHE A 308 3.38 0.27 14.70
C PHE A 308 2.08 -0.54 14.58
N GLY A 309 1.05 -0.18 15.36
CA GLY A 309 -0.28 -0.78 15.26
C GLY A 309 -1.33 0.18 14.70
N HIS A 310 -2.31 -0.36 14.00
CA HIS A 310 -3.42 0.39 13.42
C HIS A 310 -4.64 -0.56 13.28
N VAL A 311 -5.87 -0.04 13.16
CA VAL A 311 -7.05 -0.88 12.88
C VAL A 311 -7.85 -0.33 11.71
N TYR A 312 -8.25 -1.23 10.82
CA TYR A 312 -9.21 -0.98 9.75
C TYR A 312 -10.59 -1.46 10.19
N THR A 313 -11.57 -0.57 10.11
CA THR A 313 -12.99 -0.87 10.38
C THR A 313 -13.86 -0.45 9.20
N ALA A 314 -15.15 -0.78 9.25
CA ALA A 314 -16.16 -0.28 8.32
C ALA A 314 -16.41 1.23 8.48
N ASN A 315 -17.53 1.73 7.99
CA ASN A 315 -17.90 3.13 8.13
C ASN A 315 -18.14 3.51 9.60
N CYS A 316 -17.49 4.58 10.06
CA CYS A 316 -17.71 5.14 11.40
C CYS A 316 -18.77 6.24 11.39
N SER A 317 -19.42 6.47 12.53
CA SER A 317 -20.45 7.51 12.69
C SER A 317 -19.93 8.82 13.29
N ASP A 318 -18.69 8.86 13.77
CA ASP A 318 -18.10 9.97 14.52
C ASP A 318 -16.93 10.67 13.80
N VAL A 319 -16.07 9.93 13.10
CA VAL A 319 -14.86 10.45 12.41
C VAL A 319 -14.56 9.65 11.14
N GLY A 320 -13.90 10.25 10.15
CA GLY A 320 -13.41 9.53 8.95
C GLY A 320 -12.18 8.66 9.22
N GLY A 321 -11.42 9.04 10.25
CA GLY A 321 -10.21 8.39 10.73
C GLY A 321 -9.74 9.14 11.99
N ILE A 322 -8.93 8.49 12.82
CA ILE A 322 -8.36 9.14 14.01
C ILE A 322 -7.09 8.40 14.46
N ALA A 323 -6.10 9.15 14.95
CA ALA A 323 -4.85 8.62 15.47
C ALA A 323 -4.32 9.43 16.64
N ASN A 324 -3.58 8.77 17.54
CA ASN A 324 -2.75 9.47 18.51
C ASN A 324 -1.46 9.94 17.86
N LEU A 325 -1.23 11.26 17.94
CA LEU A 325 -0.03 11.90 17.44
C LEU A 325 1.23 11.32 18.08
N GLY A 326 2.18 10.85 17.26
CA GLY A 326 3.48 10.35 17.71
C GLY A 326 3.41 9.11 18.61
N SER A 327 2.53 8.17 18.28
CA SER A 327 2.29 6.98 19.11
C SER A 327 3.20 5.79 18.79
N VAL A 328 3.81 5.76 17.60
CA VAL A 328 4.66 4.63 17.15
C VAL A 328 5.78 4.34 18.16
N CYS A 329 6.07 3.05 18.40
CA CYS A 329 7.01 2.56 19.41
C CYS A 329 6.68 2.95 20.88
N GLY A 330 5.60 3.66 21.15
CA GLY A 330 5.16 4.04 22.48
C GLY A 330 4.22 3.03 23.16
N PRO A 331 3.72 3.34 24.37
CA PRO A 331 2.78 2.47 25.10
C PRO A 331 1.42 2.35 24.39
N ASN A 332 0.99 3.38 23.67
CA ASN A 332 -0.27 3.42 22.89
C ASN A 332 -0.04 3.26 21.39
N LYS A 333 1.01 2.52 20.98
CA LYS A 333 1.43 2.38 19.56
C LYS A 333 0.43 1.72 18.61
N GLY A 334 -0.71 1.22 19.11
CA GLY A 334 -1.83 0.76 18.30
C GLY A 334 -2.93 1.81 18.12
N ALA A 335 -2.82 3.00 18.72
CA ALA A 335 -3.89 4.00 18.69
C ALA A 335 -3.92 4.75 17.34
N GLY A 336 -4.45 4.08 16.33
CA GLY A 336 -4.78 4.62 15.01
C GLY A 336 -5.88 3.80 14.35
N VAL A 337 -6.82 4.49 13.71
CA VAL A 337 -8.05 3.92 13.16
C VAL A 337 -8.31 4.52 11.78
N THR A 338 -8.56 3.65 10.80
CA THR A 338 -9.09 4.01 9.49
C THR A 338 -10.51 3.50 9.39
N CYS A 339 -11.46 4.42 9.19
CA CYS A 339 -12.85 4.09 8.93
C CYS A 339 -13.08 4.04 7.42
N HIS A 340 -13.62 2.92 6.94
CA HIS A 340 -13.72 2.65 5.51
C HIS A 340 -15.11 3.01 4.96
N TYR A 341 -15.17 3.94 4.00
CA TYR A 341 -16.42 4.40 3.36
C TYR A 341 -16.55 4.04 1.87
N SER A 342 -15.52 3.47 1.26
CA SER A 342 -15.47 3.17 -0.17
C SER A 342 -14.72 1.89 -0.43
N SER A 343 -15.27 0.96 -1.22
CA SER A 343 -14.55 -0.23 -1.68
C SER A 343 -13.35 0.08 -2.60
N ASN A 344 -13.08 1.36 -2.86
CA ASN A 344 -11.83 1.82 -3.44
C ASN A 344 -10.69 1.77 -2.41
N LEU A 345 -9.95 0.66 -2.43
CA LEU A 345 -8.80 0.40 -1.55
C LEU A 345 -7.71 1.47 -1.68
N GLU A 346 -7.55 2.09 -2.84
CA GLU A 346 -6.56 3.15 -3.06
C GLU A 346 -6.89 4.38 -2.24
N TYR A 347 -8.12 4.86 -2.36
CA TYR A 347 -8.60 6.03 -1.63
C TYR A 347 -8.47 5.81 -0.13
N VAL A 348 -8.94 4.66 0.37
CA VAL A 348 -8.88 4.33 1.80
C VAL A 348 -7.44 4.19 2.28
N THR A 349 -6.57 3.54 1.51
CA THR A 349 -5.18 3.33 1.93
C THR A 349 -4.38 4.62 1.92
N VAL A 350 -4.37 5.35 0.81
CA VAL A 350 -3.45 6.50 0.63
C VAL A 350 -4.02 7.76 1.27
N SER A 351 -5.33 7.99 1.12
CA SER A 351 -5.96 9.22 1.62
C SER A 351 -6.28 9.14 3.10
N ILE A 352 -6.82 8.02 3.59
CA ILE A 352 -7.24 7.87 5.00
C ILE A 352 -6.14 7.22 5.83
N ALA A 353 -5.78 5.97 5.56
CA ALA A 353 -4.80 5.26 6.38
C ALA A 353 -3.43 5.96 6.34
N GLY A 354 -2.99 6.43 5.18
CA GLY A 354 -1.75 7.20 5.04
C GLY A 354 -1.74 8.49 5.86
N HIS A 355 -2.88 9.16 5.98
CA HIS A 355 -3.05 10.37 6.79
C HIS A 355 -2.98 10.06 8.29
N GLU A 356 -3.79 9.11 8.75
CA GLU A 356 -3.83 8.73 10.17
C GLU A 356 -2.50 8.11 10.63
N MET A 357 -1.88 7.30 9.78
CA MET A 357 -0.53 6.76 10.04
C MET A 357 0.54 7.86 10.03
N GLY A 358 0.35 8.92 9.25
CA GLY A 358 1.18 10.12 9.31
C GLY A 358 1.13 10.80 10.69
N HIS A 359 -0.06 10.91 11.29
CA HIS A 359 -0.19 11.37 12.68
C HIS A 359 0.51 10.44 13.67
N GLN A 360 0.39 9.12 13.51
CA GLN A 360 1.11 8.19 14.38
C GLN A 360 2.64 8.34 14.25
N LEU A 361 3.12 8.79 13.10
CA LEU A 361 4.51 9.21 12.82
C LEU A 361 4.82 10.67 13.17
N SER A 362 3.97 11.32 13.97
CA SER A 362 4.11 12.69 14.48
C SER A 362 3.90 13.83 13.47
N ALA A 363 3.34 13.57 12.29
CA ALA A 363 2.99 14.65 11.37
C ALA A 363 1.74 15.42 11.84
N ASN A 364 1.75 16.74 11.71
CA ASN A 364 0.57 17.59 11.92
C ASN A 364 -0.11 17.88 10.57
N HIS A 365 -1.34 18.41 10.65
CA HIS A 365 -2.07 18.90 9.48
C HIS A 365 -1.32 20.02 8.75
N THR A 366 -1.39 20.02 7.41
CA THR A 366 -0.73 21.03 6.56
C THR A 366 -1.69 22.03 5.92
N PHE A 367 -3.00 21.79 5.95
CA PHE A 367 -4.01 22.71 5.41
C PHE A 367 -4.18 23.97 6.26
N ASN A 368 -4.58 25.07 5.63
CA ASN A 368 -4.83 26.35 6.30
C ASN A 368 -6.30 26.76 6.38
N ASN A 369 -7.21 25.96 5.82
CA ASN A 369 -8.65 26.20 5.91
C ASN A 369 -9.43 24.88 5.95
N CYS A 370 -9.76 24.43 7.16
CA CYS A 370 -10.56 23.21 7.41
C CYS A 370 -11.25 23.26 8.78
N GLY A 371 -11.91 24.38 9.09
CA GLY A 371 -12.56 24.58 10.39
C GLY A 371 -11.59 24.51 11.58
N ASN A 372 -11.98 23.78 12.63
CA ASN A 372 -11.24 23.73 13.91
C ASN A 372 -10.02 22.80 13.92
N ASN A 373 -9.73 22.08 12.82
CA ASN A 373 -8.62 21.11 12.76
C ASN A 373 -7.30 21.70 12.23
N ILE A 374 -7.23 23.03 12.05
CA ILE A 374 -5.99 23.70 11.62
C ILE A 374 -4.91 23.52 12.69
N ALA A 375 -3.69 23.17 12.27
CA ALA A 375 -2.53 23.08 13.14
C ALA A 375 -1.62 24.32 12.96
N PRO A 376 -1.60 25.26 13.93
CA PRO A 376 -0.70 26.42 13.89
C PRO A 376 0.77 25.99 13.78
N GLY A 377 1.52 26.68 12.93
CA GLY A 377 2.93 26.37 12.67
C GLY A 377 3.19 25.32 11.57
N THR A 378 2.18 24.57 11.11
CA THR A 378 2.30 23.63 9.98
C THR A 378 1.30 23.86 8.84
N ALA A 379 0.30 24.73 9.04
CA ALA A 379 -0.76 25.08 8.09
C ALA A 379 -0.27 25.92 6.88
N PHE A 380 0.58 25.35 6.02
CA PHE A 380 1.18 26.04 4.87
C PHE A 380 0.40 25.88 3.56
N GLU A 381 -0.43 24.86 3.42
CA GLU A 381 -1.18 24.60 2.18
C GLU A 381 -2.49 25.38 2.13
N PRO A 382 -2.78 26.11 1.03
CA PRO A 382 -4.00 26.88 0.90
C PRO A 382 -5.24 25.99 0.78
N GLY A 383 -6.34 26.40 1.43
CA GLY A 383 -7.59 25.64 1.37
C GLY A 383 -7.48 24.33 2.16
N SER A 384 -7.99 23.24 1.57
CA SER A 384 -7.78 21.87 2.05
C SER A 384 -6.44 21.26 1.62
N GLY A 385 -5.59 22.01 0.94
CA GLY A 385 -4.30 21.54 0.46
C GLY A 385 -4.39 20.41 -0.57
N SER A 386 -3.26 19.74 -0.77
CA SER A 386 -3.07 18.71 -1.81
C SER A 386 -2.19 17.52 -1.36
N THR A 387 -1.55 17.61 -0.19
CA THR A 387 -0.74 16.51 0.34
C THR A 387 -1.59 15.51 1.12
N ILE A 388 -1.00 14.34 1.41
CA ILE A 388 -1.64 13.34 2.29
C ILE A 388 -1.98 13.97 3.65
N MET A 389 -1.09 14.76 4.25
CA MET A 389 -1.32 15.40 5.55
C MET A 389 -2.25 16.61 5.50
N SER A 390 -2.65 17.06 4.31
CA SER A 390 -3.71 18.05 4.16
C SER A 390 -5.10 17.42 4.17
N TYR A 391 -5.17 16.08 4.09
CA TYR A 391 -6.43 15.35 3.98
C TYR A 391 -7.30 15.91 2.84
N SER A 392 -6.64 16.13 1.69
CA SER A 392 -7.15 16.88 0.54
C SER A 392 -8.56 16.49 0.13
N GLY A 393 -9.42 17.49 -0.11
CA GLY A 393 -10.77 17.31 -0.64
C GLY A 393 -11.87 17.10 0.41
N LEU A 394 -11.55 17.07 1.69
CA LEU A 394 -12.55 16.88 2.77
C LEU A 394 -13.18 18.17 3.29
N CYS A 395 -12.59 19.32 2.99
CA CYS A 395 -13.03 20.63 3.43
C CYS A 395 -12.57 21.71 2.44
N GLY A 396 -12.96 22.97 2.67
CA GLY A 396 -12.53 24.10 1.83
C GLY A 396 -13.57 25.19 1.76
#